data_AF-A0A329RS14-F1
#
_entry.id   AF-A0A329RS14-F1
#
_cell.length_a   1.000
_cell.length_b   1.000
_cell.length_c   1.000
_cell.angle_alpha   90.00
_cell.angle_beta   90.00
_cell.angle_gamma   90.00
#
_symmetry.space_group_name_H-M   'P 1'
#
loop_
_entity.id
_entity.type
_entity.pdbx_description
1 polymer ?
#
loop_
_entity_poly.entity_id
_entity_poly.type
_entity_poly.pdbx_seq_one_letter_code
_entity_poly.pdbx_strand_id
1 'polypeptide(L)'
;MNGELDPKRVSQWLVELRGGQTALENKEEVRIGTDEPDARALVTKPLRVYRRLTVDTPPATAVDVQHHIDTEATAPIMLKRRRQAQMKNHVVEENVDKILKAGEI
;
A
#
# COMPACT_ATOMS: atom_id res chain seq x y z
N MET A 1 -14.60 6.38 -25.70
CA MET A 1 -13.73 5.31 -25.14
C MET A 1 -12.79 4.86 -26.24
N ASN A 2 -11.47 4.97 -26.06
CA ASN A 2 -10.45 4.74 -27.10
C ASN A 2 -10.14 3.25 -27.37
N GLY A 3 -11.09 2.33 -27.15
CA GLY A 3 -10.89 0.89 -27.34
C GLY A 3 -9.89 0.23 -26.38
N GLU A 4 -9.42 0.94 -25.35
CA GLU A 4 -8.47 0.41 -24.35
C GLU A 4 -9.08 -0.68 -23.46
N LEU A 5 -10.40 -0.67 -23.30
CA LEU A 5 -11.17 -1.68 -22.58
C LEU A 5 -11.81 -2.70 -23.53
N ASP A 6 -11.29 -2.86 -24.75
CA ASP A 6 -11.75 -3.91 -25.66
C ASP A 6 -11.56 -5.30 -25.01
N PRO A 7 -12.61 -6.14 -24.92
CA PRO A 7 -12.55 -7.41 -24.21
C PRO A 7 -11.47 -8.37 -24.70
N LYS A 8 -11.19 -8.39 -26.01
CA LYS A 8 -10.16 -9.27 -26.59
C LYS A 8 -8.78 -8.80 -26.15
N ARG A 9 -8.56 -7.49 -26.20
CA ARG A 9 -7.29 -6.87 -25.80
C ARG A 9 -7.02 -7.03 -24.31
N VAL A 10 -8.03 -6.85 -23.46
CA VAL A 10 -7.93 -7.11 -22.01
C VAL A 10 -7.63 -8.58 -21.73
N SER A 11 -8.30 -9.50 -22.44
CA SER A 11 -8.05 -10.94 -22.30
C SER A 11 -6.63 -11.31 -22.70
N GLN A 12 -6.13 -10.78 -23.81
CA GLN A 12 -4.75 -10.99 -24.26
C GLN A 12 -3.74 -10.47 -23.24
N TRP A 13 -3.93 -9.23 -22.77
CA TRP A 13 -3.08 -8.63 -21.75
C TRP A 13 -3.03 -9.49 -20.47
N LEU A 14 -4.18 -10.00 -20.02
CA LEU A 14 -4.24 -10.91 -18.87
C LEU A 14 -3.45 -12.19 -19.10
N VAL A 15 -3.45 -12.77 -20.30
CA VAL A 15 -2.64 -13.96 -20.64
C VAL A 15 -1.14 -13.64 -20.56
N GLU A 16 -0.74 -12.47 -21.03
CA GLU A 16 0.66 -12.00 -21.04
C GLU A 16 1.19 -11.69 -19.62
N LEU A 17 0.33 -11.38 -18.65
CA LEU A 17 0.71 -11.17 -17.26
C LEU A 17 1.28 -12.46 -16.63
N ARG A 18 2.61 -12.51 -16.47
CA ARG A 18 3.31 -13.53 -15.69
C ARG A 18 3.09 -13.29 -14.18
N GLY A 19 2.94 -14.38 -13.41
CA GLY A 19 2.89 -14.31 -11.94
C GLY A 19 1.51 -14.48 -11.28
N GLY A 20 0.45 -14.77 -12.03
CA GLY A 20 -0.92 -14.95 -11.50
C GLY A 20 -1.25 -16.32 -10.89
N GLN A 21 -0.27 -17.22 -10.75
CA GLN A 21 -0.49 -18.60 -10.29
C GLN A 21 -0.55 -18.73 -8.77
N THR A 22 0.15 -17.87 -8.03
CA THR A 22 0.04 -17.87 -6.57
C THR A 22 -1.31 -17.32 -6.15
N ALA A 23 -1.97 -17.98 -5.20
CA ALA A 23 -3.19 -17.48 -4.60
C ALA A 23 -2.96 -16.17 -3.83
N LEU A 24 -4.02 -15.39 -3.68
CA LEU A 24 -4.08 -14.29 -2.70
C LEU A 24 -4.25 -14.91 -1.32
N GLU A 25 -3.60 -14.35 -0.30
CA GLU A 25 -3.67 -14.84 1.09
C GLU A 25 -5.09 -14.68 1.66
N ASN A 26 -5.74 -13.53 1.42
CA ASN A 26 -7.11 -13.23 1.87
C ASN A 26 -8.11 -13.26 0.71
N LYS A 27 -8.15 -14.37 -0.05
CA LYS A 27 -8.96 -14.45 -1.28
C LYS A 27 -10.47 -14.25 -1.02
N GLU A 28 -10.93 -14.71 0.13
CA GLU A 28 -12.31 -14.65 0.64
C GLU A 28 -12.77 -13.23 0.96
N GLU A 29 -11.86 -12.30 1.24
CA GLU A 29 -12.19 -10.90 1.51
C GLU A 29 -12.41 -10.09 0.22
N VAL A 30 -12.04 -10.64 -0.95
CA VAL A 30 -12.13 -9.94 -2.24
C VAL A 30 -13.59 -9.86 -2.72
N ARG A 31 -14.20 -8.68 -2.56
CA ARG A 31 -15.57 -8.38 -3.01
C ARG A 31 -15.58 -7.73 -4.40
N ILE A 32 -15.89 -8.51 -5.42
CA ILE A 32 -15.86 -8.08 -6.85
C ILE A 32 -17.25 -7.67 -7.35
N GLY A 33 -18.33 -8.06 -6.66
CA GLY A 33 -19.70 -7.76 -7.05
C GLY A 33 -20.28 -8.64 -8.17
N THR A 34 -19.55 -9.68 -8.58
CA THR A 34 -20.02 -10.71 -9.51
C THR A 34 -19.50 -12.09 -9.10
N ASP A 35 -20.31 -13.12 -9.34
CA ASP A 35 -19.96 -14.53 -9.11
C ASP A 35 -19.60 -15.26 -10.41
N GLU A 36 -19.72 -14.60 -11.56
CA GLU A 36 -19.34 -15.17 -12.85
C GLU A 36 -17.82 -15.41 -12.90
N PRO A 37 -17.37 -16.66 -13.13
CA PRO A 37 -15.97 -17.04 -12.96
C PRO A 37 -15.02 -16.27 -13.89
N ASP A 38 -15.43 -16.06 -15.14
CA ASP A 38 -14.63 -15.35 -16.14
C ASP A 38 -14.53 -13.86 -15.80
N ALA A 39 -15.63 -13.23 -15.40
CA ALA A 39 -15.64 -11.85 -14.95
C ALA A 39 -14.79 -11.65 -13.68
N ARG A 40 -14.82 -12.60 -12.74
CA ARG A 40 -13.95 -12.58 -11.54
C ARG A 40 -12.48 -12.75 -11.90
N ALA A 41 -12.15 -13.51 -12.94
CA ALA A 41 -10.77 -13.70 -13.38
C ALA A 41 -10.14 -12.38 -13.88
N LEU A 42 -10.95 -11.49 -14.48
CA LEU A 42 -10.49 -10.17 -14.94
C LEU A 42 -9.92 -9.31 -13.80
N VAL A 43 -10.44 -9.46 -12.58
CA VAL A 43 -10.01 -8.68 -11.40
C VAL A 43 -9.00 -9.45 -10.56
N THR A 44 -9.22 -10.76 -10.35
CA THR A 44 -8.36 -11.55 -9.45
C THR A 44 -6.97 -11.81 -10.04
N LYS A 45 -6.83 -11.95 -11.36
CA LYS A 45 -5.53 -12.24 -11.97
C LYS A 45 -4.55 -11.05 -11.84
N PRO A 46 -4.93 -9.79 -12.12
CA PRO A 46 -4.08 -8.64 -11.82
C PRO A 46 -3.72 -8.54 -10.34
N LEU A 47 -4.67 -8.74 -9.43
CA LEU A 47 -4.41 -8.70 -7.98
C LEU A 47 -3.35 -9.73 -7.55
N ARG A 48 -3.38 -10.95 -8.11
CA ARG A 48 -2.36 -11.97 -7.82
C ARG A 48 -0.97 -11.59 -8.31
N VAL A 49 -0.89 -11.01 -9.51
CA VAL A 49 0.36 -10.58 -10.14
C VAL A 49 0.98 -9.44 -9.35
N TYR A 50 0.16 -8.47 -8.94
CA TYR A 50 0.58 -7.28 -8.21
C TYR A 50 0.40 -7.40 -6.69
N ARG A 51 0.27 -8.62 -6.14
CA ARG A 51 -0.02 -8.83 -4.71
C ARG A 51 0.98 -8.18 -3.77
N ARG A 52 2.22 -7.98 -4.23
CA ARG A 52 3.30 -7.32 -3.48
C ARG A 52 3.15 -5.80 -3.45
N LEU A 53 2.43 -5.21 -4.41
CA LEU A 53 2.12 -3.78 -4.45
C LEU A 53 0.88 -3.43 -3.63
N THR A 54 0.05 -4.42 -3.32
CA THR A 54 -1.17 -4.26 -2.52
C THR A 54 -0.95 -4.54 -1.03
N VAL A 55 0.28 -4.84 -0.61
CA VAL A 55 0.63 -4.96 0.81
C VAL A 55 0.77 -3.56 1.39
N ASP A 56 0.38 -3.39 2.65
CA ASP A 56 0.42 -2.12 3.38
C ASP A 56 1.75 -1.40 3.16
N THR A 57 1.63 -0.21 2.58
CA THR A 57 2.65 0.85 2.40
C THR A 57 4.04 0.32 2.04
N PRO A 58 4.47 0.39 0.76
CA PRO A 58 5.87 0.12 0.44
C PRO A 58 6.74 0.99 1.36
N PRO A 59 7.81 0.45 1.96
CA PRO A 59 8.65 1.23 2.87
C PRO A 59 9.02 2.54 2.16
N ALA A 60 8.97 3.67 2.88
CA ALA A 60 9.13 5.01 2.31
C ALA A 60 10.41 5.18 1.46
N THR A 61 11.36 4.26 1.60
CA THR A 61 12.64 4.14 0.90
C THR A 61 12.60 3.31 -0.39
N ALA A 62 11.44 2.86 -0.88
CA ALA A 62 11.34 2.06 -2.10
C ALA A 62 11.76 2.84 -3.37
N VAL A 63 11.79 4.17 -3.29
CA VAL A 63 12.26 5.07 -4.33
C VAL A 63 13.38 5.93 -3.75
N ASP A 64 14.49 6.10 -4.48
CA ASP A 64 15.60 6.98 -4.10
C ASP A 64 15.24 8.46 -4.32
N VAL A 65 14.19 8.90 -3.62
CA VAL A 65 13.68 10.27 -3.63
C VAL A 65 13.58 10.74 -2.19
N GLN A 66 14.37 11.75 -1.84
CA GLN A 66 14.41 12.32 -0.50
C GLN A 66 13.52 13.57 -0.43
N HIS A 67 12.79 13.71 0.67
CA HIS A 67 11.99 14.91 0.93
C HIS A 67 12.91 16.00 1.47
N HIS A 68 13.15 17.05 0.69
CA HIS A 68 13.84 18.24 1.18
C HIS A 68 12.83 19.19 1.83
N ILE A 69 13.13 19.62 3.06
CA ILE A 69 12.33 20.62 3.77
C ILE A 69 13.13 21.92 3.76
N ASP A 70 12.77 22.83 2.86
CA ASP A 70 13.35 24.17 2.78
C ASP A 70 12.85 25.03 3.95
N THR A 71 13.66 25.19 4.99
CA THR A 71 13.35 26.10 6.11
C THR A 71 13.93 27.51 5.92
N GLU A 72 14.63 27.74 4.81
CA GLU A 72 15.40 28.96 4.55
C GLU A 72 16.26 29.35 5.77
N ALA A 73 16.12 30.58 6.27
CA ALA A 73 16.78 31.08 7.47
C ALA A 73 15.87 31.08 8.72
N THR A 74 14.71 30.43 8.65
CA THR A 74 13.74 30.41 9.77
C THR A 74 14.31 29.60 10.93
N ALA A 75 14.39 30.23 12.11
CA ALA A 75 14.89 29.57 13.31
C ALA A 75 13.96 28.40 13.74
N PRO A 76 14.52 27.28 14.25
CA PRO A 76 13.73 26.17 14.77
C PRO A 76 12.80 26.58 15.92
N ILE A 77 11.61 25.99 15.97
CA ILE A 77 10.66 26.22 17.05
C ILE A 77 10.91 25.20 18.17
N MET A 78 11.23 25.68 19.37
CA MET A 78 11.41 24.86 20.56
C MET A 78 10.13 24.84 21.40
N LEU A 79 9.49 23.67 21.52
CA LEU A 79 8.27 23.49 22.32
C LEU A 79 8.50 22.51 23.47
N LYS A 80 7.91 22.82 24.64
CA LYS A 80 7.91 21.88 25.77
C LYS A 80 6.94 20.73 25.50
N ARG A 81 7.36 19.50 25.78
CA ARG A 81 6.47 18.33 25.71
C ARG A 81 5.27 18.50 26.64
N ARG A 82 4.07 18.32 26.11
CA ARG A 82 2.83 18.32 26.90
C ARG A 82 2.79 17.07 27.79
N ARG A 83 2.40 17.23 29.06
CA ARG A 83 2.13 16.09 29.95
C ARG A 83 0.82 15.42 29.50
N GLN A 84 0.88 14.15 29.14
CA GLN A 84 -0.30 13.33 28.86
C GLN A 84 -0.58 12.38 30.03
N ALA A 85 -1.83 11.91 30.15
CA ALA A 85 -2.20 10.90 31.14
C ALA A 85 -1.45 9.57 30.88
N GLN A 86 -1.15 8.79 31.92
CA GLN A 86 -0.32 7.58 31.83
C GLN A 86 -0.78 6.60 30.73
N MET A 87 -2.09 6.36 30.62
CA MET A 87 -2.67 5.49 29.58
C MET A 87 -2.40 6.00 28.15
N LYS A 88 -2.35 7.32 27.94
CA LYS A 88 -2.03 7.91 26.64
C LYS A 88 -0.54 7.79 26.32
N ASN A 89 0.33 7.86 27.32
CA ASN A 89 1.77 7.64 27.12
C ASN A 89 2.06 6.21 26.68
N HIS A 90 1.38 5.22 27.26
CA HIS A 90 1.56 3.82 26.87
C HIS A 90 1.26 3.57 25.39
N VAL A 91 0.15 4.11 24.87
CA VAL A 91 -0.20 4.02 23.44
C VAL A 91 0.84 4.71 22.55
N VAL A 92 1.38 5.85 22.99
CA VAL A 92 2.43 6.57 22.27
C VAL A 92 3.72 5.74 22.25
N GLU A 93 4.12 5.16 23.38
CA GLU A 93 5.33 4.32 23.50
C GLU A 93 5.23 3.08 22.61
N GLU A 94 4.10 2.38 22.63
CA GLU A 94 3.87 1.22 21.75
C GLU A 94 3.97 1.58 20.26
N ASN A 95 3.45 2.75 19.87
CA ASN A 95 3.52 3.19 18.49
C ASN A 95 4.94 3.66 18.11
N VAL A 96 5.64 4.35 19.01
CA VAL A 96 7.04 4.73 18.80
C VAL A 96 7.90 3.48 18.62
N ASP A 97 7.71 2.44 19.42
CA ASP A 97 8.43 1.17 19.29
C ASP A 97 8.17 0.48 17.93
N LYS A 98 6.94 0.57 17.41
CA LYS A 98 6.61 0.04 16.07
C LYS A 98 7.32 0.82 14.97
N ILE A 99 7.30 2.15 15.04
CA ILE A 99 7.91 3.03 14.03
C ILE A 99 9.45 2.89 14.05
N LEU A 100 10.05 2.77 15.25
CA LEU A 100 11.49 2.49 15.41
C LEU A 100 11.89 1.16 14.77
N LYS A 101 11.09 0.10 14.97
CA LYS A 101 11.32 -1.21 14.35
C LYS A 101 11.16 -1.19 12.83
N ALA A 102 10.31 -0.31 12.31
CA ALA A 102 10.12 -0.10 10.88
C ALA A 102 11.22 0.76 10.24
N GLY A 103 12.05 1.45 11.04
CA GLY A 103 13.11 2.34 10.56
C GLY A 103 12.59 3.65 9.98
N GLU A 104 11.40 4.09 10.42
CA GLU A 104 10.70 5.28 9.91
C GLU A 104 11.02 6.57 10.70
N ILE A 105 11.73 6.46 11.83
CA ILE A 105 12.27 7.55 12.67
C ILE A 105 13.65 7.21 13.21
#